data_AF-W2GK88-F1
#
_entry.id   AF-W2GK88-F1
#
_cell.length_a   1.000
_cell.length_b   1.000
_cell.length_c   1.000
_cell.angle_alpha   90.00
_cell.angle_beta   90.00
_cell.angle_gamma   90.00
#
_symmetry.space_group_name_H-M   'P 1'
#
loop_
_entity.id
_entity.type
_entity.pdbx_description
1 polymer ?
#
loop_
_entity_poly.entity_id
_entity_poly.type
_entity_poly.pdbx_seq_one_letter_code
_entity_poly.pdbx_strand_id
1 'polypeptide(L)'
;MMAQKQGVIVNVTSVTGLEAPPFPGEAVYHMAKAAQEGFSNSLRNELCGTNIKVVVVRPGVVATNFHEQRVGFDKNMYSQFIEGYEPLVSEDIADAISWVLEKPERVMIKAVDVVPTAQRSLSVFDREWSARNAK
;
A
#
# COMPACT_ATOMS: atom_id res chain seq x y z
N MET A 1 15.16 18.29 6.55
CA MET A 1 15.49 17.01 7.23
C MET A 1 16.98 16.88 7.51
N MET A 2 17.88 16.84 6.52
CA MET A 2 19.33 16.65 6.77
C MET A 2 19.96 17.70 7.70
N ALA A 3 19.67 18.98 7.49
CA ALA A 3 20.16 20.05 8.38
C ALA A 3 19.62 19.94 9.83
N GLN A 4 18.41 19.38 9.99
CA GLN A 4 17.74 19.19 11.29
C GLN A 4 18.03 17.80 11.91
N LYS A 5 18.69 16.91 11.16
CA LYS A 5 18.98 15.51 11.49
C LYS A 5 17.80 14.68 12.01
N GLN A 6 16.56 15.08 11.73
CA GLN A 6 15.35 14.34 12.11
C GLN A 6 14.27 14.40 11.02
N GLY A 7 13.36 13.42 11.08
CA GLY A 7 12.09 13.42 10.36
C GLY A 7 11.73 12.04 9.83
N VAL A 8 10.58 11.93 9.16
CA VAL A 8 10.11 10.67 8.58
C VAL A 8 9.85 10.84 7.09
N ILE A 9 10.42 9.94 6.28
CA ILE A 9 10.11 9.77 4.87
C ILE A 9 9.09 8.64 4.78
N VAL A 10 7.92 8.92 4.20
CA VAL A 10 6.86 7.92 3.99
C VAL A 10 6.75 7.63 2.50
N ASN A 11 7.09 6.40 2.11
CA ASN A 11 6.94 5.92 0.74
C ASN A 11 5.68 5.07 0.63
N VAL A 12 4.73 5.51 -0.19
CA VAL A 12 3.54 4.72 -0.53
C VAL A 12 3.88 3.78 -1.69
N THR A 13 4.11 2.51 -1.38
CA THR A 13 4.40 1.46 -2.36
C THR A 13 3.08 0.76 -2.74
N SER A 14 3.01 -0.56 -2.62
CA SER A 14 1.83 -1.41 -2.79
C SER A 14 2.19 -2.83 -2.34
N VAL A 15 1.20 -3.63 -1.95
CA VAL A 15 1.39 -5.08 -1.74
C VAL A 15 1.96 -5.78 -3.00
N THR A 16 1.75 -5.22 -4.18
CA THR A 16 2.34 -5.72 -5.44
C THR A 16 3.86 -5.65 -5.51
N GLY A 17 4.50 -4.84 -4.65
CA GLY A 17 5.96 -4.72 -4.62
C GLY A 17 6.67 -5.97 -4.13
N LEU A 18 5.94 -6.91 -3.51
CA LEU A 18 6.48 -8.15 -2.93
C LEU A 18 5.91 -9.42 -3.57
N GLU A 19 4.99 -9.29 -4.53
CA GLU A 19 4.25 -10.41 -5.12
C GLU A 19 4.22 -10.34 -6.65
N ALA A 20 4.13 -11.50 -7.30
CA ALA A 20 4.00 -11.60 -8.75
C ALA A 20 2.59 -11.20 -9.21
N PRO A 21 2.43 -10.56 -10.39
CA PRO A 21 1.13 -10.28 -10.95
C PRO A 21 0.30 -11.56 -11.13
N PRO A 22 -0.98 -11.58 -10.73
CA PRO A 22 -1.87 -12.71 -10.97
C PRO A 22 -2.34 -12.80 -12.44
N PHE A 23 -2.06 -11.78 -13.26
CA PHE A 23 -2.41 -11.70 -14.68
C PHE A 23 -1.39 -10.86 -15.47
N PRO A 24 -1.30 -11.03 -16.81
CA PRO A 24 -0.37 -10.27 -17.64
C PRO A 24 -0.73 -8.77 -17.73
N GLY A 25 0.23 -7.94 -18.13
CA GLY A 25 0.03 -6.50 -18.37
C GLY A 25 0.48 -5.58 -17.24
N GLU A 26 0.90 -6.14 -16.09
CA GLU A 26 1.19 -5.37 -14.88
C GLU A 26 2.68 -5.31 -14.49
N ALA A 27 3.55 -5.84 -15.36
CA ALA A 27 4.97 -6.00 -15.07
C ALA A 27 5.66 -4.68 -14.70
N VAL A 28 5.34 -3.58 -15.40
CA VAL A 28 5.93 -2.27 -15.14
C VAL A 28 5.51 -1.72 -13.78
N TYR A 29 4.23 -1.86 -13.42
CA TYR A 29 3.72 -1.41 -12.13
C TYR A 29 4.37 -2.19 -10.98
N HIS A 30 4.39 -3.52 -11.06
CA HIS A 30 5.02 -4.37 -10.05
C HIS A 30 6.52 -4.10 -9.93
N MET A 31 7.23 -3.97 -11.05
CA MET A 31 8.65 -3.61 -11.06
C MET A 31 8.89 -2.27 -10.37
N ALA A 32 8.12 -1.24 -10.69
CA ALA A 32 8.27 0.08 -10.07
C ALA A 32 8.04 0.04 -8.55
N LYS A 33 7.02 -0.70 -8.10
CA LYS A 33 6.73 -0.86 -6.66
C LYS A 33 7.80 -1.69 -5.95
N ALA A 34 8.29 -2.76 -6.56
CA ALA A 34 9.42 -3.54 -6.03
C ALA A 34 10.72 -2.71 -5.97
N ALA A 35 10.99 -1.88 -6.98
CA ALA A 35 12.13 -0.97 -6.97
C ALA A 35 12.01 0.06 -5.85
N GLN A 36 10.82 0.60 -5.60
CA GLN A 36 10.55 1.54 -4.50
C GLN A 36 10.74 0.89 -3.12
N GLU A 37 10.41 -0.40 -2.95
CA GLU A 37 10.74 -1.19 -1.76
C GLU A 37 12.25 -1.29 -1.55
N GLY A 38 12.97 -1.72 -2.59
CA GLY A 38 14.43 -1.85 -2.57
C GLY A 38 15.11 -0.52 -2.24
N PHE A 39 14.69 0.56 -2.90
CA PHE A 39 15.15 1.91 -2.63
C PHE A 39 14.92 2.32 -1.17
N SER A 40 13.71 2.08 -0.63
CA SER A 40 13.40 2.41 0.76
C SER A 40 14.26 1.63 1.75
N ASN A 41 14.61 0.38 1.43
CA ASN A 41 15.52 -0.44 2.23
C ASN A 41 16.95 0.09 2.21
N SER A 42 17.48 0.40 1.02
CA SER A 42 18.83 0.97 0.88
C SER A 42 18.95 2.33 1.55
N LEU A 43 17.95 3.20 1.36
CA LEU A 43 17.96 4.55 1.93
C LEU A 43 18.00 4.54 3.46
N ARG A 44 17.35 3.57 4.13
CA ARG A 44 17.47 3.42 5.59
C ARG A 44 18.91 3.19 6.04
N ASN A 45 19.67 2.41 5.28
CA ASN A 45 21.07 2.13 5.59
C ASN A 45 21.94 3.37 5.35
N GLU A 46 21.69 4.11 4.27
CA GLU A 46 22.41 5.36 3.96
C GLU A 46 22.16 6.46 4.98
N LEU A 47 20.99 6.45 5.64
CA LEU A 47 20.64 7.40 6.70
C LEU A 47 21.12 6.99 8.10
N CYS A 48 21.95 5.95 8.20
CA CYS A 48 22.58 5.55 9.45
C CYS A 48 23.35 6.72 10.09
N GLY A 49 23.21 6.88 11.41
CA GLY A 49 23.79 8.01 12.15
C GLY A 49 22.94 9.28 12.14
N THR A 50 21.70 9.22 11.63
CA THR A 50 20.70 10.29 11.71
C THR A 50 19.44 9.81 12.46
N ASN A 51 18.57 10.73 12.87
CA ASN A 51 17.22 10.42 13.37
C ASN A 51 16.18 10.49 12.24
N ILE A 52 16.58 10.24 10.99
CA ILE A 52 15.67 10.22 9.86
C ILE A 52 15.19 8.78 9.65
N LYS A 53 13.88 8.58 9.73
CA LYS A 53 13.23 7.29 9.52
C LYS A 53 12.70 7.20 8.09
N VAL A 54 12.70 5.99 7.54
CA VAL A 54 12.02 5.70 6.27
C VAL A 54 10.97 4.63 6.53
N VAL A 55 9.73 4.93 6.19
CA VAL A 55 8.56 4.07 6.37
C VAL A 55 8.02 3.72 4.99
N VAL A 56 7.58 2.47 4.85
CA VAL A 56 6.87 2.00 3.67
C VAL A 56 5.43 1.69 4.04
N VAL A 57 4.48 2.17 3.26
CA VAL A 57 3.07 1.79 3.37
C VAL A 57 2.67 1.07 2.09
N ARG A 58 2.10 -0.13 2.24
CA ARG A 58 1.69 -1.02 1.15
C ARG A 58 0.16 -1.15 1.10
N PRO A 59 -0.53 -0.25 0.38
CA PRO A 59 -1.95 -0.41 0.15
C PRO A 59 -2.25 -1.64 -0.72
N GLY A 60 -3.37 -2.30 -0.41
CA GLY A 60 -4.10 -3.22 -1.28
C GLY A 60 -5.07 -2.50 -2.21
N VAL A 61 -6.27 -3.03 -2.37
CA VAL A 61 -7.33 -2.38 -3.16
C VAL A 61 -7.91 -1.20 -2.40
N VAL A 62 -7.76 0.00 -2.97
CA VAL A 62 -8.31 1.26 -2.45
C VAL A 62 -9.18 1.91 -3.53
N ALA A 63 -10.40 2.30 -3.16
CA ALA A 63 -11.35 3.04 -3.97
C ALA A 63 -10.90 4.49 -4.16
N THR A 64 -10.06 4.70 -5.16
CA THR A 64 -9.61 6.01 -5.65
C THR A 64 -9.67 6.03 -7.17
N ASN A 65 -9.34 7.18 -7.77
CA ASN A 65 -9.20 7.32 -9.23
C ASN A 65 -8.09 6.42 -9.84
N PHE A 66 -7.27 5.77 -9.01
CA PHE A 66 -6.18 4.90 -9.45
C PHE A 66 -6.69 3.75 -10.33
N HIS A 67 -7.74 3.04 -9.91
CA HIS A 67 -8.24 1.89 -10.66
C HIS A 67 -8.90 2.32 -11.96
N GLU A 68 -9.64 3.44 -11.98
CA GLU A 68 -10.22 4.00 -13.21
C GLU A 68 -9.12 4.34 -14.24
N GLN A 69 -8.03 4.97 -13.81
CA GLN A 69 -6.91 5.29 -14.71
C GLN A 69 -6.16 4.03 -15.18
N ARG A 70 -6.07 3.00 -14.32
CA ARG A 70 -5.36 1.74 -14.59
C ARG A 70 -6.10 0.83 -15.57
N VAL A 71 -7.43 0.83 -15.57
CA VAL A 71 -8.27 0.04 -16.49
C VAL A 71 -8.74 0.82 -17.71
N GLY A 72 -8.12 1.96 -18.02
CA GLY A 72 -8.48 2.77 -19.18
C GLY A 72 -9.90 3.35 -19.13
N PHE A 73 -10.38 3.67 -17.93
CA PHE A 73 -11.73 4.18 -17.62
C PHE A 73 -12.88 3.19 -17.85
N ASP A 74 -12.60 1.89 -17.98
CA ASP A 74 -13.65 0.86 -17.99
C ASP A 74 -14.25 0.67 -16.59
N LYS A 75 -15.38 1.35 -16.36
CA LYS A 75 -16.12 1.28 -15.09
C LYS A 75 -16.65 -0.13 -14.79
N ASN A 76 -16.96 -0.92 -15.81
CA ASN A 76 -17.52 -2.26 -15.61
C ASN A 76 -16.45 -3.21 -15.06
N MET A 77 -15.21 -3.11 -15.56
CA MET A 77 -14.09 -3.88 -15.02
C MET A 77 -13.83 -3.57 -13.55
N TYR A 78 -13.90 -2.31 -13.14
CA TYR A 78 -13.72 -1.94 -11.73
C TYR A 78 -14.85 -2.48 -10.85
N SER A 79 -16.12 -2.29 -11.26
CA SER A 79 -17.27 -2.80 -10.51
C SER A 79 -17.24 -4.32 -10.35
N GLN A 80 -16.88 -5.05 -11.41
CA GLN A 80 -16.66 -6.51 -11.33
C GLN A 80 -15.49 -6.86 -10.41
N PHE A 81 -14.39 -6.10 -10.48
CA PHE A 81 -13.21 -6.37 -9.67
C PHE A 81 -13.47 -6.28 -8.17
N ILE A 82 -14.34 -5.37 -7.73
CA ILE A 82 -14.71 -5.21 -6.31
C ILE A 82 -15.98 -5.97 -5.90
N GLU A 83 -16.59 -6.73 -6.82
CA GLU A 83 -17.84 -7.45 -6.53
C GLU A 83 -17.67 -8.39 -5.32
N GLY A 84 -18.62 -8.32 -4.39
CA GLY A 84 -18.66 -9.21 -3.22
C GLY A 84 -17.88 -8.76 -1.99
N TYR A 85 -17.16 -7.63 -2.06
CA TYR A 85 -16.48 -7.05 -0.90
C TYR A 85 -16.40 -5.52 -0.95
N GLU A 86 -16.07 -4.89 0.18
CA GLU A 86 -15.82 -3.45 0.26
C GLU A 86 -14.31 -3.17 0.15
N PRO A 87 -13.85 -2.38 -0.84
CA PRO A 87 -12.46 -1.93 -0.90
C PRO A 87 -12.16 -0.90 0.19
N LEU A 88 -10.88 -0.64 0.46
CA LEU A 88 -10.50 0.48 1.34
C LEU A 88 -10.88 1.83 0.73
N VAL A 89 -10.98 2.87 1.54
CA VAL A 89 -11.03 4.27 1.11
C VAL A 89 -9.69 4.97 1.39
N SER A 90 -9.51 6.19 0.88
CA SER A 90 -8.28 6.97 1.08
C SER A 90 -7.96 7.22 2.55
N GLU A 91 -9.00 7.43 3.34
CA GLU A 91 -8.96 7.72 4.77
C GLU A 91 -8.33 6.57 5.54
N ASP A 92 -8.60 5.30 5.18
CA ASP A 92 -7.99 4.13 5.81
C ASP A 92 -6.45 4.15 5.69
N ILE A 93 -5.94 4.60 4.54
CA ILE A 93 -4.49 4.72 4.29
C ILE A 93 -3.91 5.93 5.05
N ALA A 94 -4.64 7.05 5.09
CA ALA A 94 -4.23 8.23 5.83
C ALA A 94 -4.14 7.97 7.34
N ASP A 95 -5.10 7.22 7.88
CA ASP A 95 -5.13 6.80 9.29
C ASP A 95 -3.98 5.85 9.61
N ALA A 96 -3.70 4.89 8.71
CA ALA A 96 -2.55 4.00 8.88
C ALA A 96 -1.22 4.77 8.87
N ILE A 97 -1.06 5.77 8.00
CA ILE A 97 0.13 6.64 7.97
C ILE A 97 0.23 7.42 9.29
N SER A 98 -0.87 8.04 9.73
CA SER A 98 -0.91 8.81 10.98
C SER A 98 -0.52 7.94 12.17
N TRP A 99 -1.08 6.74 12.26
CA TRP A 99 -0.73 5.77 13.30
C TRP A 99 0.76 5.42 13.28
N VAL A 100 1.39 5.25 12.11
CA VAL A 100 2.83 5.00 12.04
C VAL A 100 3.65 6.21 12.52
N LEU A 101 3.22 7.42 12.17
CA LEU A 101 3.93 8.66 12.51
C LEU A 101 3.84 9.01 14.00
N GLU A 102 2.78 8.60 14.70
CA GLU A 102 2.58 8.85 16.12
C GLU A 102 3.50 8.05 17.05
N LYS A 103 4.30 7.12 16.51
CA LYS A 103 5.14 6.25 17.33
C LYS A 103 6.28 7.05 17.98
N PRO A 104 6.63 6.75 19.25
CA PRO A 104 7.70 7.46 19.95
C PRO A 104 9.05 7.24 19.25
N GLU A 105 10.03 8.12 19.50
CA GLU A 105 11.24 8.17 18.67
C GLU A 105 12.03 6.84 18.62
N ARG A 106 12.04 6.07 19.71
CA ARG A 106 12.69 4.75 19.77
C ARG A 106 12.01 3.65 18.94
N VAL A 107 10.82 3.91 18.40
CA VAL A 107 10.04 2.94 17.61
C VAL A 107 10.03 3.37 16.16
N MET A 108 10.37 2.43 15.27
CA MET A 108 10.24 2.60 13.83
C MET A 108 9.48 1.42 13.25
N ILE A 109 8.32 1.69 12.68
CA ILE A 109 7.61 0.72 11.84
C ILE A 109 8.23 0.83 10.45
N LYS A 110 8.98 -0.19 10.05
CA LYS A 110 9.66 -0.18 8.74
C LYS A 110 8.67 -0.24 7.60
N ALA A 111 7.65 -1.08 7.72
CA ALA A 111 6.63 -1.25 6.73
C ALA A 111 5.29 -1.67 7.35
N VAL A 112 4.19 -1.33 6.69
CA VAL A 112 2.84 -1.77 7.03
C VAL A 112 2.06 -2.08 5.76
N ASP A 113 1.37 -3.21 5.76
CA ASP A 113 0.46 -3.62 4.69
C ASP A 113 -0.96 -3.31 5.14
N VAL A 114 -1.69 -2.57 4.31
CA VAL A 114 -3.05 -2.11 4.61
C VAL A 114 -3.95 -2.54 3.47
N VAL A 115 -4.75 -3.58 3.70
CA VAL A 115 -5.56 -4.24 2.68
C VAL A 115 -7.00 -4.37 3.15
N PRO A 116 -7.99 -4.44 2.25
CA PRO A 116 -9.34 -4.85 2.62
C PRO A 116 -9.30 -6.19 3.34
N THR A 117 -10.15 -6.39 4.36
CA THR A 117 -10.23 -7.68 5.06
C THR A 117 -10.53 -8.85 4.11
N ALA A 118 -11.26 -8.57 3.04
CA ALA A 118 -11.57 -9.55 2.00
C ALA A 118 -10.37 -9.90 1.08
N GLN A 119 -9.35 -9.06 1.01
CA GLN A 119 -8.15 -9.32 0.22
C GLN A 119 -7.12 -10.09 1.08
N ARG A 120 -6.89 -11.38 0.76
CA ARG A 120 -5.94 -12.23 1.49
C ARG A 120 -4.57 -12.31 0.82
N SER A 121 -4.53 -12.19 -0.50
CA SER A 121 -3.34 -12.04 -1.32
C SER A 121 -3.71 -11.31 -2.61
N LEU A 122 -2.77 -11.15 -3.55
CA LEU A 122 -3.11 -10.62 -4.87
C LEU A 122 -4.10 -11.48 -5.67
N SER A 123 -4.20 -12.77 -5.38
CA SER A 123 -5.04 -13.71 -6.14
C SER A 123 -6.22 -14.27 -5.34
N VAL A 124 -6.30 -13.98 -4.05
CA VAL A 124 -7.32 -14.56 -3.15
C VAL A 124 -8.17 -13.43 -2.56
N PHE A 125 -9.39 -13.30 -3.06
CA PHE A 125 -10.41 -12.37 -2.60
C PHE A 125 -11.63 -13.12 -2.08
N ASP A 126 -12.10 -12.71 -0.91
CA ASP A 126 -13.31 -13.23 -0.28
C ASP A 126 -14.55 -12.52 -0.84
N ARG A 127 -15.09 -13.11 -1.91
CA ARG A 127 -16.23 -12.58 -2.67
C ARG A 127 -17.58 -12.70 -1.95
N GLU A 128 -17.61 -13.34 -0.79
CA GLU A 128 -18.80 -13.45 0.04
C GLU A 128 -18.75 -12.52 1.26
N TRP A 129 -17.69 -11.72 1.39
CA TRP A 129 -17.47 -10.86 2.55
C TRP A 129 -18.65 -9.92 2.79
N SER A 130 -19.13 -9.23 1.75
CA SER A 130 -20.27 -8.31 1.90
C SER A 130 -21.55 -9.05 2.28
N ALA A 131 -21.81 -10.22 1.71
CA ALA A 131 -23.01 -11.02 2.04
C ALA A 131 -22.99 -11.48 3.51
N ARG A 132 -21.81 -11.91 4.02
CA ARG A 132 -21.67 -12.31 5.42
C ARG A 132 -21.74 -11.14 6.41
N ASN A 133 -21.43 -9.92 5.98
CA ASN A 133 -21.43 -8.73 6.83
C ASN A 133 -22.64 -7.81 6.61
N ALA A 134 -23.54 -8.17 5.70
CA ALA A 134 -24.83 -7.51 5.53
C ALA A 134 -25.65 -7.73 6.82
N LYS A 135 -25.88 -6.66 7.56
CA LYS A 135 -26.84 -6.63 8.68
C LYS A 135 -28.21 -6.21 8.20
#